data_AF-A0A0Q0G1V5-F1
#
_entry.id   AF-A0A0Q0G1V5-F1
#
_cell.length_a   1.000
_cell.length_b   1.000
_cell.length_c   1.000
_cell.angle_alpha   90.00
_cell.angle_beta   90.00
_cell.angle_gamma   90.00
#
_symmetry.space_group_name_H-M   'P 1'
#
loop_
_entity.id
_entity.type
_entity.pdbx_description
1 polymer ?
#
loop_
_entity_poly.entity_id
_entity_poly.type
_entity_poly.pdbx_seq_one_letter_code
_entity_poly.pdbx_strand_id
1 'polypeptide(L)' 'MARTTVEDLFIHELSDVYSAEKQITKALPRLARASTNPKLAEAFKSHLEETQGQIERSCQRQL' A
#
# COMPACT_ATOMS: atom_id res chain seq x y z
N MET A 1 17.01 19.53 -7.67
CA MET A 1 18.24 18.73 -7.78
C MET A 1 17.86 17.43 -8.46
N ALA A 2 18.35 17.18 -9.68
CA ALA A 2 18.07 15.94 -10.39
C ALA A 2 18.57 14.77 -9.53
N ARG A 3 17.74 13.75 -9.31
CA ARG A 3 18.12 12.54 -8.57
C ARG A 3 19.15 11.81 -9.43
N THR A 4 20.41 11.99 -9.09
CA THR A 4 21.53 11.67 -9.99
C THR A 4 22.00 10.22 -9.89
N THR A 5 21.46 9.43 -8.96
CA THR A 5 21.80 8.02 -8.80
C THR A 5 20.57 7.12 -8.89
N VAL A 6 20.77 5.88 -9.34
CA VAL A 6 19.73 4.83 -9.37
C VAL A 6 19.24 4.53 -7.96
N GLU A 7 20.09 4.67 -6.95
CA GLU A 7 19.76 4.47 -5.55
C GLU A 7 18.79 5.54 -5.01
N ASP A 8 19.01 6.82 -5.35
CA ASP A 8 18.08 7.90 -4.98
C ASP A 8 16.69 7.72 -5.63
N LEU A 9 16.67 7.25 -6.88
CA LEU A 9 15.43 6.90 -7.59
C LEU A 9 14.73 5.72 -6.92
N PHE A 10 15.47 4.68 -6.55
CA PHE A 10 14.94 3.50 -5.87
C PHE A 10 14.34 3.85 -4.50
N ILE A 11 15.03 4.66 -3.69
CA ILE A 11 14.53 5.11 -2.39
C ILE A 11 13.27 5.97 -2.56
N HIS A 12 13.24 6.84 -3.57
CA HIS A 12 12.06 7.66 -3.84
C HIS A 12 10.86 6.81 -4.27
N GLU A 13 11.03 5.89 -5.21
CA GLU A 13 9.95 5.02 -5.66
C GLU A 13 9.44 4.12 -4.53
N LEU A 14 10.32 3.62 -3.67
CA LEU A 14 9.91 2.91 -2.45
C LEU A 14 9.06 3.79 -1.52
N SER A 15 9.44 5.05 -1.35
CA SER A 15 8.67 6.01 -0.53
C SER A 15 7.30 6.34 -1.13
N ASP A 16 7.22 6.45 -2.46
CA ASP A 16 5.97 6.64 -3.19
C ASP A 16 5.04 5.43 -3.05
N VAL A 17 5.57 4.22 -3.25
CA VAL A 17 4.82 2.97 -3.07
C VAL A 17 4.31 2.87 -1.63
N TYR A 18 5.17 3.09 -0.63
CA TYR A 18 4.76 3.10 0.78
C TYR A 18 3.64 4.11 1.07
N SER A 19 3.72 5.30 0.46
CA SER A 19 2.69 6.32 0.60
C SER A 19 1.38 5.94 -0.10
N ALA A 20 1.44 5.24 -1.23
CA ALA A 20 0.29 4.68 -1.91
C ALA A 20 -0.40 3.58 -1.07
N GLU A 21 0.37 2.67 -0.48
CA GLU A 21 -0.17 1.63 0.41
C GLU A 21 -0.87 2.22 1.64
N LYS A 22 -0.28 3.26 2.25
CA LYS A 22 -0.96 4.00 3.34
C LYS A 22 -2.25 4.70 2.93
N GLN A 23 -2.41 5.05 1.66
CA GLN A 23 -3.64 5.64 1.15
C GLN A 23 -4.68 4.56 0.84
N ILE A 24 -4.26 3.44 0.23
CA ILE A 24 -5.17 2.37 -0.15
C ILE A 24 -5.76 1.68 1.08
N THR A 25 -4.99 1.50 2.17
CA THR A 25 -5.50 0.98 3.46
C THR A 25 -6.67 1.79 4.03
N LYS A 26 -6.76 3.09 3.75
CA LYS A 26 -7.90 3.94 4.16
C LYS A 26 -9.09 3.83 3.21
N ALA A 27 -8.84 3.54 1.94
CA ALA A 27 -9.85 3.41 0.91
C ALA A 27 -10.53 2.03 0.91
N LEU A 28 -9.78 0.94 1.09
CA LEU A 28 -10.26 -0.44 1.12
C LEU A 28 -11.44 -0.71 2.05
N PRO A 29 -11.46 -0.25 3.33
CA PRO A 29 -12.62 -0.44 4.20
C PRO A 29 -13.86 0.33 3.73
N ARG A 30 -13.69 1.47 3.04
CA ARG A 30 -14.81 2.22 2.44
C ARG A 30 -15.38 1.45 1.23
N LEU A 31 -14.52 0.88 0.40
CA LEU A 31 -14.90 0.07 -0.76
C LEU A 31 -15.55 -1.26 -0.36
N ALA A 32 -15.07 -1.89 0.72
CA ALA A 32 -15.69 -3.09 1.29
C ALA A 32 -17.12 -2.82 1.78
N ARG A 33 -17.36 -1.67 2.41
CA ARG A 33 -18.70 -1.24 2.88
C ARG A 33 -19.63 -0.83 1.73
N ALA A 34 -19.08 -0.24 0.67
CA ALA A 34 -19.84 0.16 -0.50
C ALA A 34 -20.18 -1.03 -1.44
N SER A 35 -19.46 -2.14 -1.32
CA SER A 35 -19.70 -3.33 -2.13
C SER A 35 -20.98 -4.05 -1.71
N THR A 36 -21.90 -4.20 -2.66
CA THR A 36 -23.13 -4.98 -2.51
C THR A 36 -22.89 -6.48 -2.68
N ASN A 37 -21.78 -6.88 -3.32
CA ASN A 37 -21.42 -8.28 -3.51
C ASN A 37 -20.59 -8.80 -2.32
N PRO A 38 -21.03 -9.86 -1.61
CA PRO A 38 -20.33 -10.38 -0.44
C PRO A 38 -18.92 -10.89 -0.76
N LYS A 39 -18.69 -11.49 -1.94
CA LYS A 39 -17.35 -11.96 -2.35
C LYS A 39 -16.39 -10.81 -2.60
N LEU A 40 -16.90 -9.68 -3.13
CA LEU A 40 -16.10 -8.49 -3.39
C LEU A 40 -15.73 -7.78 -2.08
N ALA A 41 -16.67 -7.71 -1.14
CA ALA A 41 -16.41 -7.16 0.19
C ALA A 41 -15.37 -7.99 0.97
N GLU A 42 -15.41 -9.32 0.85
CA GLU A 42 -14.41 -10.21 1.42
C GLU A 42 -13.02 -10.02 0.78
N ALA A 43 -12.96 -9.94 -0.55
CA ALA A 43 -11.71 -9.66 -1.27
C ALA A 43 -11.06 -8.35 -0.80
N PHE A 44 -11.84 -7.29 -0.57
CA PHE A 44 -11.31 -6.03 -0.03
C PHE A 44 -10.80 -6.14 1.41
N LYS A 45 -11.38 -7.03 2.23
CA LYS A 45 -10.88 -7.29 3.59
C LYS A 45 -9.58 -8.08 3.56
N SER A 46 -9.51 -9.14 2.78
CA SER A 46 -8.27 -9.92 2.60
C SER A 46 -7.15 -9.05 2.05
N HIS A 47 -7.45 -8.21 1.05
CA HIS A 47 -6.46 -7.30 0.48
C HIS A 47 -6.00 -6.23 1.48
N LEU A 48 -6.85 -5.79 2.40
CA LEU A 48 -6.46 -4.90 3.49
C LEU A 48 -5.43 -5.53 4.43
N GLU A 49 -5.62 -6.81 4.79
CA GLU A 49 -4.66 -7.56 5.62
C GLU A 49 -3.32 -7.75 4.89
N GLU A 50 -3.36 -8.11 3.60
CA GLU A 50 -2.15 -8.19 2.77
C GLU A 50 -1.40 -6.85 2.73
N THR A 51 -2.13 -5.75 2.55
CA THR A 51 -1.56 -4.40 2.48
C THR A 51 -0.90 -4.01 3.80
N GLN A 52 -1.50 -4.34 4.95
CA GLN A 52 -0.89 -4.10 6.26
C GLN A 52 0.44 -4.85 6.40
N GLY A 53 0.50 -6.10 5.96
CA GLY A 53 1.75 -6.86 5.92
C GLY A 53 2.77 -6.34 4.90
N GLN A 54 2.36 -5.69 3.81
CA GLN A 54 3.26 -5.02 2.87
C GLN A 54 3.86 -3.74 3.46
N ILE A 55 3.08 -2.95 4.19
CA ILE A 55 3.54 -1.76 4.92
C ILE A 55 4.57 -2.14 5.98
N GLU A 56 4.31 -3.21 6.73
CA GLU A 56 5.23 -3.72 7.76
C GLU A 56 6.55 -4.21 7.14
N ARG A 57 6.48 -4.99 6.06
CA ARG A 57 7.67 -5.45 5.31
C ARG A 57 8.47 -4.31 4.68
N SER A 58 7.80 -3.29 4.14
CA SER A 58 8.46 -2.13 3.55
C SER A 58 9.14 -1.27 4.62
N CYS A 59 8.51 -1.12 5.79
CA CYS A 59 9.12 -0.45 6.96
C CYS A 59 10.39 -1.18 7.42
N GLN A 60 10.38 -2.52 7.43
CA GLN A 60 11.53 -3.32 7.82
C GLN A 60 12.72 -3.19 6.85
N ARG A 61 12.48 -2.96 5.56
CA ARG A 61 13.53 -2.75 4.55
C ARG A 61 14.10 -1.33 4.53
N GLN A 62 13.45 -0.38 5.20
CA GLN A 62 13.85 1.03 5.22
C GLN A 62 14.69 1.40 6.46
N LEU A 63 14.96 0.43 7.35
CA LEU A 63 15.91 0.46 8.46
C LEU A 63 17.20 -0.25 8.07
#